data_AF-A0A3C1KKR2-F1
#
_entry.id   AF-A0A3C1KKR2-F1
#
_cell.length_a   1.000
_cell.length_b   1.000
_cell.length_c   1.000
_cell.angle_alpha   90.00
_cell.angle_beta   90.00
_cell.angle_gamma   90.00
#
_symmetry.space_group_name_H-M   'P 1'
#
loop_
_entity.id
_entity.type
_entity.pdbx_description
1 polymer ?
#
loop_
_entity_poly.entity_id
_entity_poly.type
_entity_poly.pdbx_seq_one_letter_code
_entity_poly.pdbx_strand_id
1 'polypeptide(L)'
;LFTIPAIIWVWSAGDGSTMVNTLLTIYLVIAGLADNVLKPMFLARGVAVPMPIVLLGALGGMLSSGLIGLFAGAVILAMAYQVFMAWVNETRPADPPAEPNG
;
A
#
# COMPACT_ATOMS: atom_id res chain seq x y z
N LEU A 1 2.36 -7.81 -10.09
CA LEU A 1 1.68 -8.24 -11.36
C LEU A 1 1.57 -7.13 -12.41
N PHE A 2 1.57 -5.84 -12.06
CA PHE A 2 1.55 -4.73 -13.04
C PHE A 2 2.91 -4.44 -13.71
N THR A 3 4.00 -4.98 -13.16
CA THR A 3 5.37 -4.73 -13.61
C THR A 3 5.75 -5.46 -14.90
N ILE A 4 5.14 -6.61 -15.20
CA ILE A 4 5.45 -7.37 -16.44
C ILE A 4 4.97 -6.61 -17.70
N PRO A 5 3.72 -6.14 -17.79
CA PRO A 5 3.29 -5.30 -18.92
C PRO A 5 4.11 -4.01 -19.06
N ALA A 6 4.50 -3.40 -17.95
CA ALA A 6 5.32 -2.19 -17.96
C ALA A 6 6.74 -2.44 -18.51
N ILE A 7 7.37 -3.56 -18.13
CA ILE A 7 8.67 -3.96 -18.69
C ILE A 7 8.54 -4.21 -20.20
N ILE A 8 7.50 -4.93 -20.63
CA ILE A 8 7.25 -5.16 -22.06
C ILE A 8 7.11 -3.83 -22.82
N TRP A 9 6.37 -2.87 -22.25
CA TRP A 9 6.19 -1.55 -22.86
C TRP A 9 7.50 -0.74 -22.93
N VAL A 10 8.33 -0.76 -21.87
CA VAL A 10 9.64 -0.08 -21.87
C VAL A 10 10.53 -0.59 -23.00
N TRP A 11 10.50 -1.88 -23.29
CA TRP A 11 11.30 -2.47 -24.37
C TRP A 11 10.66 -2.38 -25.76
N SER A 12 9.35 -2.18 -25.87
CA SER A 12 8.66 -2.10 -27.16
C SER A 12 8.40 -0.68 -27.65
N ALA A 13 8.19 0.28 -26.74
CA ALA A 13 7.83 1.66 -27.03
C ALA A 13 8.85 2.69 -26.52
N GLY A 14 9.88 2.24 -25.78
CA GLY A 14 10.86 3.16 -25.19
C GLY A 14 11.87 3.66 -26.22
N ASP A 15 11.82 4.97 -26.51
CA ASP A 15 12.86 5.70 -27.26
C ASP A 15 14.18 5.88 -26.47
N GLY A 16 14.26 5.31 -25.27
CA GLY A 16 15.42 5.37 -24.39
C GLY A 16 16.58 4.52 -24.89
N SER A 17 17.82 4.93 -24.57
CA SER A 17 18.99 4.11 -24.85
C SER A 17 18.93 2.77 -24.11
N THR A 18 19.59 1.74 -24.65
CA THR A 18 19.62 0.39 -24.06
C THR A 18 20.05 0.41 -22.58
N MET A 19 20.92 1.35 -22.20
CA MET A 19 21.36 1.55 -20.82
C MET A 19 20.20 2.01 -19.91
N VAL A 20 19.41 3.00 -20.35
CA VAL A 20 18.28 3.52 -19.58
C VAL A 20 17.21 2.45 -19.40
N ASN A 21 16.86 1.72 -20.47
CA ASN A 21 15.84 0.67 -20.40
C ASN A 21 16.26 -0.48 -19.47
N THR A 22 17.54 -0.82 -19.44
CA THR A 22 18.07 -1.85 -18.53
C THR A 22 17.96 -1.42 -17.06
N LEU A 23 18.36 -0.19 -16.74
CA LEU A 23 18.25 0.34 -15.37
C LEU A 23 16.79 0.40 -14.90
N LEU A 24 15.89 0.87 -15.77
CA LEU A 24 14.45 0.93 -15.50
C LEU A 24 13.85 -0.46 -15.26
N THR A 25 14.29 -1.45 -16.04
CA THR A 25 13.85 -2.84 -15.86
C THR A 25 14.27 -3.40 -14.50
N ILE A 26 15.53 -3.21 -14.10
CA ILE A 26 16.02 -3.64 -12.78
C ILE A 26 15.20 -3.00 -11.66
N TYR A 27 14.96 -1.69 -11.76
CA TYR A 27 14.13 -0.98 -10.80
C TYR A 27 12.70 -1.54 -10.72
N LEU A 28 12.05 -1.77 -11.87
CA LEU A 28 10.69 -2.34 -11.93
C LEU A 28 10.62 -3.76 -11.37
N VAL A 29 11.65 -4.58 -11.56
CA VAL A 29 11.70 -5.93 -10.98
C VAL A 29 11.76 -5.84 -9.45
N ILE A 30 12.63 -5.00 -8.90
CA ILE A 30 12.76 -4.81 -7.45
C ILE A 30 11.45 -4.27 -6.86
N ALA A 31 10.87 -3.24 -7.47
CA ALA A 31 9.59 -2.66 -7.04
C ALA A 31 8.46 -3.71 -7.09
N GLY A 32 8.38 -4.50 -8.17
CA GLY A 32 7.37 -5.54 -8.32
C GLY A 32 7.49 -6.68 -7.30
N LEU A 33 8.72 -7.02 -6.89
CA LEU A 33 8.98 -7.97 -5.81
C LEU A 33 8.55 -7.39 -4.46
N ALA A 34 8.88 -6.13 -4.19
CA ALA A 34 8.45 -5.44 -2.98
C ALA A 34 6.92 -5.38 -2.86
N ASP A 35 6.21 -5.08 -3.95
CA ASP A 35 4.74 -5.07 -3.99
C ASP A 35 4.12 -6.43 -3.63
N ASN A 36 4.80 -7.54 -3.93
CA ASN A 36 4.32 -8.88 -3.62
C ASN A 36 4.49 -9.25 -2.14
N VAL A 37 5.37 -8.56 -1.41
CA VAL A 37 5.63 -8.79 0.03
C VAL A 37 4.87 -7.78 0.89
N LEU A 38 4.90 -6.50 0.50
CA LEU A 38 4.26 -5.42 1.24
C LEU A 38 2.73 -5.60 1.30
N LYS A 39 2.09 -5.97 0.18
CA LYS A 39 0.64 -6.19 0.14
C LYS A 39 0.13 -7.23 1.16
N PRO A 40 0.63 -8.47 1.18
CA PRO A 40 0.17 -9.45 2.16
C PRO A 40 0.54 -9.06 3.59
N MET A 41 1.68 -8.41 3.83
CA MET A 41 2.05 -7.95 5.16
C MET A 41 1.08 -6.89 5.71
N PHE A 42 0.65 -5.93 4.88
CA PHE A 42 -0.32 -4.90 5.28
C PHE A 42 -1.77 -5.39 5.29
N LEU A 43 -2.11 -6.43 4.51
CA LEU A 43 -3.46 -7.00 4.44
C LEU A 43 -3.72 -8.14 5.45
N ALA A 44 -2.67 -8.80 5.97
CA ALA A 44 -2.79 -9.93 6.89
C ALA A 44 -3.22 -9.55 8.32
N ARG A 45 -3.17 -8.27 8.68
CA ARG A 45 -3.63 -7.74 9.97
C ARG A 45 -4.71 -6.70 9.73
N GLY A 46 -5.88 -7.15 9.30
CA GLY A 46 -6.98 -6.24 9.01
C GLY A 46 -7.51 -5.56 10.28
N VAL A 47 -7.01 -4.37 10.62
CA VAL A 47 -7.79 -3.45 11.46
C VAL A 47 -8.93 -2.95 10.58
N ALA A 48 -10.17 -3.02 11.09
CA ALA A 48 -11.31 -2.48 10.39
C ALA A 48 -11.15 -0.96 10.28
N VAL A 49 -10.70 -0.47 9.12
CA VAL A 49 -10.50 0.97 8.89
C VAL A 49 -11.87 1.64 8.92
N PRO A 50 -12.10 2.62 9.84
CA PRO A 50 -13.36 3.33 9.91
C PRO A 50 -13.67 4.07 8.59
N MET A 51 -14.93 4.03 8.15
CA MET A 51 -15.38 4.71 6.93
C MET A 51 -15.01 6.20 6.87
N PRO A 52 -15.07 7.00 7.96
CA PRO A 52 -14.66 8.41 7.91
C PRO A 52 -13.21 8.62 7.44
N ILE A 53 -12.30 7.72 7.82
CA ILE A 53 -10.89 7.80 7.41
C ILE A 53 -10.77 7.56 5.91
N VAL A 54 -11.48 6.54 5.39
CA VAL A 54 -11.51 6.26 3.95
C VAL A 54 -12.08 7.45 3.17
N LEU A 55 -13.17 8.05 3.65
CA LEU A 55 -13.81 9.21 3.02
C LEU A 55 -12.90 10.45 3.04
N LEU A 56 -12.20 10.72 4.13
CA LEU A 56 -11.24 11.82 4.22
C LEU A 56 -10.08 11.64 3.23
N GLY A 57 -9.57 10.41 3.11
CA GLY A 57 -8.53 10.08 2.13
C GLY A 57 -9.02 10.26 0.69
N ALA A 58 -10.24 9.80 0.41
CA ALA A 58 -10.87 9.94 -0.91
C ALA A 58 -11.09 11.42 -1.28
N LEU A 59 -11.66 12.22 -0.37
CA LEU A 59 -11.90 13.65 -0.56
C LEU A 59 -10.58 14.42 -0.74
N GLY A 60 -9.60 14.21 0.12
CA GLY A 60 -8.29 14.87 0.02
C GLY A 60 -7.53 14.47 -1.25
N GLY A 61 -7.60 13.20 -1.62
CA GLY A 61 -7.04 12.69 -2.87
C GLY A 61 -7.72 13.31 -4.09
N MET A 62 -9.05 13.38 -4.08
CA MET A 62 -9.82 14.02 -5.15
C MET A 62 -9.45 15.49 -5.34
N LEU A 63 -9.30 16.25 -4.25
CA LEU A 63 -8.92 17.65 -4.31
C LEU A 63 -7.50 17.86 -4.85
N SER A 64 -6.59 16.91 -4.64
CA SER A 64 -5.18 17.03 -5.06
C SER A 64 -4.90 16.53 -6.47
N SER A 65 -5.52 15.42 -6.89
CA SER A 65 -5.22 14.74 -8.17
C SER A 65 -6.45 14.26 -8.94
N GLY A 66 -7.65 14.74 -8.58
CA GLY A 66 -8.89 14.42 -9.27
C GLY A 66 -9.32 12.96 -9.07
N LEU A 67 -9.90 12.35 -10.11
CA LEU A 67 -10.51 11.02 -10.01
C LEU A 67 -9.51 9.92 -9.61
N ILE A 68 -8.24 10.03 -10.05
CA ILE A 68 -7.18 9.08 -9.68
C ILE A 68 -6.92 9.17 -8.17
N GLY A 69 -6.89 10.40 -7.65
CA GLY A 69 -6.70 10.68 -6.24
C GLY A 69 -7.80 10.14 -5.34
N LEU A 70 -9.04 10.04 -5.83
CA LEU A 70 -10.16 9.47 -5.05
C LEU A 70 -9.83 8.06 -4.53
N PHE A 71 -9.20 7.24 -5.37
CA PHE A 71 -8.79 5.88 -5.01
C PHE A 71 -7.45 5.88 -4.28
N ALA A 72 -6.45 6.58 -4.83
CA ALA A 72 -5.10 6.59 -4.26
C ALA A 72 -5.07 7.18 -2.85
N GLY A 73 -5.77 8.30 -2.62
CA GLY A 73 -5.85 8.97 -1.33
C GLY A 73 -6.54 8.12 -0.27
N ALA A 74 -7.63 7.43 -0.63
CA ALA A 74 -8.31 6.49 0.27
C ALA A 74 -7.39 5.33 0.69
N VAL A 75 -6.66 4.75 -0.26
CA VAL A 75 -5.71 3.64 0.01
C VAL A 75 -4.56 4.11 0.87
N ILE A 76 -3.92 5.23 0.54
CA ILE A 76 -2.77 5.76 1.28
C ILE A 76 -3.15 6.08 2.74
N LEU A 77 -4.28 6.76 2.95
CA LEU A 77 -4.70 7.12 4.32
C LEU A 77 -5.14 5.90 5.14
N ALA A 78 -5.78 4.92 4.51
CA ALA A 78 -6.09 3.65 5.15
C ALA A 78 -4.80 2.91 5.57
N MET A 79 -3.78 2.86 4.73
CA MET A 79 -2.49 2.26 5.07
C MET A 79 -1.80 2.99 6.22
N ALA A 80 -1.81 4.33 6.21
CA ALA A 80 -1.25 5.13 7.30
C ALA A 80 -1.98 4.85 8.62
N TYR A 81 -3.31 4.74 8.60
CA TYR A 81 -4.10 4.38 9.78
C TYR A 81 -3.77 2.98 10.31
N GLN A 82 -3.59 1.99 9.42
CA GLN A 82 -3.18 0.63 9.82
C GLN A 82 -1.84 0.63 10.55
N VAL A 83 -0.83 1.34 10.02
CA VAL A 83 0.49 1.45 10.65
C VAL A 83 0.39 2.18 11.99
N PHE A 84 -0.41 3.24 12.06
CA PHE A 84 -0.64 3.98 13.31
C PHE A 84 -1.31 3.10 14.37
N MET A 85 -2.37 2.35 14.02
CA MET A 85 -3.05 1.43 14.95
C MET A 85 -2.19 0.24 15.35
N ALA A 86 -1.35 -0.27 14.44
CA ALA A 86 -0.39 -1.33 14.77
C ALA A 86 0.58 -0.85 15.87
N TRP A 87 1.11 0.36 15.74
CA TRP A 87 1.95 0.98 16.77
C TRP A 87 1.20 1.22 18.08
N VAL A 88 -0.03 1.75 18.03
CA VAL A 88 -0.86 1.95 19.24
C VAL A 88 -1.08 0.63 19.98
N ASN A 89 -1.43 -0.43 19.26
CA ASN A 89 -1.76 -1.73 19.86
C ASN A 89 -0.54 -2.47 20.43
N GLU A 90 0.67 -2.21 19.93
CA GLU A 90 1.92 -2.78 20.46
C GLU A 90 2.19 -2.34 21.90
N THR A 91 1.66 -1.18 22.31
CA THR A 91 1.85 -0.64 23.67
C THR A 91 0.80 -1.12 24.68
N ARG A 92 -0.20 -1.90 24.26
CA ARG A 92 -1.27 -2.39 25.15
C ARG A 92 -0.77 -3.63 25.92
N PRO A 93 -0.73 -3.60 27.28
CA PRO A 93 -0.43 -4.79 28.07
C PRO A 93 -1.42 -5.91 27.73
N ALA A 94 -0.96 -7.15 27.67
CA ALA A 94 -1.85 -8.30 27.50
C ALA A 94 -2.87 -8.31 28.64
N ASP A 95 -4.16 -8.37 28.31
CA ASP A 95 -5.22 -8.47 29.30
C ASP A 95 -4.96 -9.73 30.17
N PRO A 96 -5.03 -9.65 31.51
CA PRO A 96 -4.88 -10.81 32.38
C PRO A 96 -5.87 -11.90 31.96
N PRO A 97 -5.46 -13.18 31.97
CA PRO A 97 -6.36 -14.27 31.59
C PRO A 97 -7.63 -14.20 32.45
N ALA A 98 -8.78 -14.20 31.78
CA ALA A 98 -10.08 -14.17 32.44
C ALA A 98 -10.15 -15.31 33.47
N GLU A 99 -10.41 -14.97 34.73
CA GLU A 99 -10.56 -15.96 35.78
C GLU A 99 -11.71 -16.91 35.42
N PRO A 100 -11.53 -18.24 35.56
CA PRO A 100 -12.61 -19.19 35.32
C PRO A 100 -13.70 -18.93 36.36
N ASN A 101 -14.83 -18.39 35.91
CA ASN A 101 -16.04 -18.28 36.72
C ASN A 101 -16.40 -19.68 37.24
N GLY A 102 -16.27 -19.87 38.56
CA GLY A 102 -16.60 -21.12 39.26
C GLY A 102 -18.09 -21.46 39.25
#